data_AF-A0A2E7F4A1-F1
#
_entry.id   AF-A0A2E7F4A1-F1
#
_cell.length_a   1.000
_cell.length_b   1.000
_cell.length_c   1.000
_cell.angle_alpha   90.00
_cell.angle_beta   90.00
_cell.angle_gamma   90.00
#
_symmetry.space_group_name_H-M   'P 1'
#
loop_
_entity.id
_entity.type
_entity.pdbx_description
1 polymer ?
#
loop_
_entity_poly.entity_id
_entity_poly.type
_entity_poly.pdbx_seq_one_letter_code
_entity_poly.pdbx_strand_id
1 'polypeptide(L)'
;MLVAQRVAPDEAINRISTPIITGLRPNLSASGPGTIYLMALPNKSEETDNIEGAKWTKLIANTMTMGPIGLTGLKNWDAKDLPGMRELAVRLGRESMAVGAALGYKLEPVFGLSAEEFAEANDATLIKAMETLQAHTGEESVTAPIHDDVKGRKSEMNLINGLVAAKGAELDIEVICNAAVTEIDRQINEGEIEMDPSNFGLLKSMVGSIPNRV
;
A
#
# COMPACT_ATOMS: atom_id res chain seq x y z
N MET A 1 -26.35 -5.02 -24.25
CA MET A 1 -26.38 -5.58 -22.87
C MET A 1 -25.00 -6.18 -22.61
N LEU A 2 -24.04 -5.37 -22.18
CA LEU A 2 -22.66 -5.83 -21.94
C LEU A 2 -22.63 -6.52 -20.58
N VAL A 3 -22.35 -7.83 -20.59
CA VAL A 3 -22.08 -8.61 -19.39
C VAL A 3 -20.67 -8.24 -18.93
N ALA A 4 -20.55 -7.46 -17.86
CA ALA A 4 -19.28 -7.24 -17.19
C ALA A 4 -18.82 -8.59 -16.60
N GLN A 5 -17.77 -9.16 -17.18
CA GLN A 5 -17.14 -10.37 -16.64
C GLN A 5 -16.54 -10.04 -15.28
N ARG A 6 -17.08 -10.65 -14.22
CA ARG A 6 -16.50 -10.63 -12.87
C ARG A 6 -15.14 -11.32 -12.92
N VAL A 7 -14.08 -10.57 -12.65
CA VAL A 7 -12.73 -11.11 -12.41
C VAL A 7 -12.73 -11.70 -11.00
N ALA A 8 -12.28 -12.94 -10.84
CA ALA A 8 -12.21 -13.61 -9.54
C ALA A 8 -11.17 -12.91 -8.63
N PRO A 9 -11.38 -12.88 -7.29
CA PRO A 9 -10.46 -12.24 -6.34
C PRO A 9 -8.98 -12.67 -6.50
N ASP A 10 -8.77 -13.94 -6.84
CA ASP A 10 -7.46 -14.58 -6.99
C ASP A 10 -6.66 -14.03 -8.18
N GLU A 11 -7.33 -13.46 -9.19
CA GLU A 11 -6.67 -12.97 -10.41
C GLU A 11 -6.10 -11.54 -10.21
N ALA A 12 -6.70 -10.75 -9.31
CA ALA A 12 -6.25 -9.39 -9.00
C ALA A 12 -4.97 -9.40 -8.16
N ILE A 13 -4.87 -10.30 -7.17
CA ILE A 13 -3.68 -10.43 -6.31
C ILE A 13 -2.48 -10.93 -7.12
N ASN A 14 -2.70 -11.81 -8.09
CA ASN A 14 -1.62 -12.32 -8.94
C ASN A 14 -1.03 -11.25 -9.88
N ARG A 15 -1.79 -10.21 -10.27
CA ARG A 15 -1.29 -9.10 -11.11
C ARG A 15 -0.33 -8.14 -10.39
N ILE A 16 -0.32 -8.15 -9.04
CA ILE A 16 0.65 -7.41 -8.21
C ILE A 16 2.10 -7.94 -8.43
N SER A 17 2.26 -9.08 -9.12
CA SER A 17 3.50 -9.85 -9.13
C SER A 17 4.56 -9.43 -10.16
N THR A 18 4.36 -8.39 -10.97
CA THR A 18 5.22 -8.25 -12.18
C THR A 18 6.58 -7.55 -11.95
N PRO A 19 6.78 -6.72 -10.91
CA PRO A 19 8.15 -6.39 -10.50
C PRO A 19 8.53 -6.83 -9.07
N ILE A 20 7.58 -7.21 -8.20
CA ILE A 20 7.86 -7.33 -6.76
C ILE A 20 8.15 -8.77 -6.30
N ILE A 21 7.88 -9.82 -7.10
CA ILE A 21 8.06 -11.24 -6.69
C ILE A 21 8.89 -12.09 -7.68
N THR A 22 9.52 -11.53 -8.73
CA THR A 22 10.41 -12.31 -9.61
C THR A 22 11.86 -11.85 -9.55
N GLY A 23 12.53 -12.18 -8.46
CA GLY A 23 13.98 -12.36 -8.46
C GLY A 23 14.36 -13.72 -9.04
N LEU A 24 14.04 -14.00 -10.31
CA LEU A 24 14.62 -15.16 -10.99
C LEU A 24 16.07 -14.83 -11.30
N ARG A 25 17.01 -15.23 -10.43
CA ARG A 25 18.36 -15.52 -10.89
C ARG A 25 18.32 -16.91 -11.55
N PRO A 26 18.63 -17.03 -12.85
CA PRO A 26 18.85 -18.33 -13.45
C PRO A 26 20.17 -18.90 -12.91
N ASN A 27 20.19 -20.21 -12.62
CA ASN A 27 21.26 -21.04 -12.01
C ASN A 27 21.31 -21.03 -10.47
N LEU A 28 21.19 -22.15 -9.73
CA LEU A 28 21.31 -23.58 -10.05
C LEU A 28 20.52 -24.43 -9.01
N SER A 29 19.88 -25.50 -9.52
CA SER A 29 19.35 -26.71 -8.85
C SER A 29 18.30 -26.57 -7.74
N ALA A 30 17.02 -26.39 -8.11
CA ALA A 30 15.89 -26.76 -7.26
C ALA A 30 15.13 -27.94 -7.88
N SER A 31 15.32 -29.13 -7.31
CA SER A 31 14.44 -30.28 -7.53
C SER A 31 13.41 -30.31 -6.38
N GLY A 32 12.27 -29.65 -6.58
CA GLY A 32 11.12 -29.69 -5.67
C GLY A 32 10.02 -28.70 -6.08
N PRO A 33 8.72 -29.07 -6.05
CA PRO A 33 7.63 -28.17 -6.42
C PRO A 33 7.29 -27.20 -5.27
N GLY A 34 7.36 -25.89 -5.51
CA GLY A 34 6.47 -24.93 -4.84
C GLY A 34 7.07 -23.85 -3.90
N THR A 35 8.38 -23.67 -3.79
CA THR A 35 8.94 -22.63 -2.90
C THR A 35 9.13 -21.29 -3.65
N ILE A 36 8.52 -20.20 -3.16
CA ILE A 36 8.76 -18.83 -3.65
C ILE A 36 9.21 -17.96 -2.47
N TYR A 37 10.18 -17.09 -2.75
CA TYR A 37 10.89 -16.27 -1.78
C TYR A 37 10.17 -14.92 -1.54
N LEU A 38 9.79 -14.64 -0.29
CA LEU A 38 9.24 -13.33 0.09
C LEU A 38 10.39 -12.31 0.24
N MET A 39 10.37 -11.23 -0.55
CA MET A 39 11.41 -10.20 -0.46
C MET A 39 11.09 -9.20 0.66
N ALA A 40 11.57 -9.48 1.88
CA ALA A 40 11.43 -8.59 3.02
C ALA A 40 12.38 -7.37 2.96
N LEU A 41 13.54 -7.54 2.30
CA LEU A 41 14.59 -6.54 2.06
C LEU A 41 15.31 -6.89 0.72
N PRO A 42 16.07 -5.97 0.09
CA PRO A 42 16.70 -6.16 -1.22
C PRO A 42 17.59 -7.41 -1.40
N ASN A 43 17.87 -8.19 -0.36
CA ASN A 43 18.65 -9.43 -0.42
C ASN A 43 18.24 -10.48 0.61
N LYS A 44 17.01 -10.44 1.15
CA LYS A 44 16.53 -11.42 2.13
C LYS A 44 15.26 -12.08 1.63
N SER A 45 15.30 -13.39 1.55
CA SER A 45 14.20 -14.23 1.14
C SER A 45 13.86 -15.21 2.24
N GLU A 46 12.61 -15.18 2.70
CA GLU A 46 12.10 -16.10 3.71
C GLU A 46 11.06 -17.02 3.07
N GLU A 47 11.08 -18.30 3.44
CA GLU A 47 10.12 -19.29 2.99
C GLU A 47 8.83 -19.14 3.82
N THR A 48 7.67 -19.10 3.15
CA THR A 48 6.37 -19.05 3.81
C THR A 48 5.34 -19.85 3.03
N ASP A 49 4.50 -20.60 3.76
CA ASP A 49 3.34 -21.29 3.20
C ASP A 49 2.08 -20.41 3.19
N ASN A 50 2.16 -19.19 3.77
CA ASN A 50 1.06 -18.22 3.85
C ASN A 50 1.30 -17.03 2.90
N ILE A 51 1.38 -17.34 1.61
CA ILE A 51 1.70 -16.37 0.56
C ILE A 51 0.68 -15.23 0.51
N GLU A 52 -0.62 -15.56 0.60
CA GLU A 52 -1.69 -14.55 0.52
C GLU A 52 -1.68 -13.59 1.71
N GLY A 53 -1.44 -14.10 2.92
CA GLY A 53 -1.22 -13.28 4.10
C GLY A 53 -0.02 -12.34 3.96
N ALA A 54 1.09 -12.85 3.43
CA ALA A 54 2.29 -12.05 3.22
C ALA A 54 2.10 -10.95 2.15
N LYS A 55 1.43 -11.26 1.03
CA LYS A 55 1.06 -10.28 0.02
C LYS A 55 0.16 -9.19 0.61
N TRP A 56 -0.82 -9.56 1.42
CA TRP A 56 -1.72 -8.60 2.04
C TRP A 56 -1.01 -7.73 3.09
N THR A 57 -0.09 -8.29 3.90
CA THR A 57 0.71 -7.46 4.82
C THR A 57 1.57 -6.45 4.04
N LYS A 58 2.15 -6.85 2.91
CA LYS A 58 2.90 -5.92 2.06
C LYS A 58 2.00 -4.84 1.45
N LEU A 59 0.78 -5.20 1.05
CA LEU A 59 -0.23 -4.26 0.58
C LEU A 59 -0.54 -3.21 1.65
N ILE A 60 -0.75 -3.63 2.91
CA ILE A 60 -0.95 -2.72 4.05
C ILE A 60 0.21 -1.72 4.15
N ALA A 61 1.46 -2.20 4.16
CA ALA A 61 2.63 -1.32 4.23
C ALA A 61 2.68 -0.31 3.07
N ASN A 62 2.35 -0.75 1.85
CA ASN A 62 2.32 0.14 0.69
C ASN A 62 1.18 1.16 0.80
N THR A 63 -0.02 0.79 1.25
CA THR A 63 -1.13 1.75 1.44
C THR A 63 -0.77 2.85 2.42
N MET A 64 -0.04 2.53 3.50
CA MET A 64 0.40 3.49 4.51
C MET A 64 1.50 4.44 4.01
N THR A 65 2.45 3.92 3.24
CA THR A 65 3.69 4.65 2.87
C THR A 65 3.62 5.32 1.51
N MET A 66 2.91 4.71 0.55
CA MET A 66 2.74 5.25 -0.80
C MET A 66 1.43 6.02 -0.94
N GLY A 67 0.35 5.58 -0.26
CA GLY A 67 -0.99 6.17 -0.35
C GLY A 67 -1.03 7.69 -0.27
N PRO A 68 -0.67 8.27 0.88
CA PRO A 68 -0.84 9.71 1.07
C PRO A 68 0.32 10.54 0.48
N ILE A 69 1.51 9.95 0.30
CA ILE A 69 2.70 10.63 -0.23
C ILE A 69 2.68 10.67 -1.77
N GLY A 70 2.27 9.57 -2.41
CA GLY A 70 2.32 9.37 -3.86
C GLY A 70 1.42 10.30 -4.68
N LEU A 71 0.62 11.13 -4.02
CA LEU A 71 -0.25 12.13 -4.64
C LEU A 71 0.39 13.53 -4.69
N THR A 72 1.49 13.73 -3.96
CA THR A 72 2.01 15.07 -3.61
C THR A 72 3.21 15.52 -4.45
N GLY A 73 3.89 14.59 -5.14
CA GLY A 73 5.15 14.87 -5.82
C GLY A 73 6.34 15.16 -4.88
N LEU A 74 6.14 15.10 -3.56
CA LEU A 74 7.19 15.36 -2.57
C LEU A 74 8.06 14.13 -2.30
N LYS A 75 9.30 14.37 -1.88
CA LYS A 75 10.15 13.30 -1.31
C LYS A 75 9.53 12.78 -0.03
N ASN A 76 9.83 11.52 0.32
CA ASN A 76 9.31 10.86 1.52
C ASN A 76 9.61 11.68 2.79
N TRP A 77 10.82 12.24 2.88
CA TRP A 77 11.26 13.03 4.03
C TRP A 77 10.60 14.40 4.15
N ASP A 78 10.18 15.01 3.04
CA ASP A 78 9.43 16.27 3.07
C ASP A 78 7.96 15.99 3.42
N ALA A 79 7.40 14.91 2.84
CA ALA A 79 6.00 14.54 3.02
C ALA A 79 5.69 14.06 4.45
N LYS A 80 6.63 13.37 5.13
CA LYS A 80 6.41 12.84 6.49
C LYS A 80 6.15 13.94 7.54
N ASP A 81 6.60 15.17 7.27
CA ASP A 81 6.46 16.30 8.19
C ASP A 81 5.18 17.13 7.90
N LEU A 82 4.38 16.74 6.90
CA LEU A 82 3.09 17.35 6.65
C LEU A 82 2.12 17.11 7.82
N PRO A 83 1.46 18.17 8.35
CA PRO A 83 0.50 18.02 9.45
C PRO A 83 -0.68 17.10 9.11
N GLY A 84 -0.79 15.99 9.83
CA GLY A 84 -1.81 14.95 9.63
C GLY A 84 -1.35 13.74 8.81
N MET A 85 -0.10 13.72 8.32
CA MET A 85 0.38 12.64 7.43
C MET A 85 0.42 11.29 8.14
N ARG A 86 0.93 11.27 9.38
CA ARG A 86 1.05 10.05 10.20
C ARG A 86 -0.33 9.48 10.52
N GLU A 87 -1.25 10.33 10.95
CA GLU A 87 -2.62 9.97 11.30
C GLU A 87 -3.36 9.38 10.09
N LEU A 88 -3.15 9.96 8.91
CA LEU A 88 -3.75 9.47 7.68
C LEU A 88 -3.17 8.14 7.24
N ALA A 89 -1.84 7.97 7.31
CA ALA A 89 -1.18 6.70 7.04
C ALA A 89 -1.70 5.59 7.96
N VAL A 90 -1.89 5.87 9.25
CA VAL A 90 -2.48 4.93 10.21
C VAL A 90 -3.91 4.55 9.84
N ARG A 91 -4.76 5.52 9.47
CA ARG A 91 -6.14 5.26 9.02
C ARG A 91 -6.18 4.36 7.79
N LEU A 92 -5.33 4.63 6.80
CA LEU A 92 -5.16 3.80 5.60
C LEU A 92 -4.78 2.36 5.95
N GLY A 93 -3.79 2.19 6.83
CA GLY A 93 -3.37 0.87 7.30
C GLY A 93 -4.49 0.09 8.00
N ARG A 94 -5.26 0.77 8.86
CA ARG A 94 -6.39 0.15 9.58
C ARG A 94 -7.51 -0.33 8.67
N GLU A 95 -7.89 0.48 7.70
CA GLU A 95 -8.87 0.09 6.68
C GLU A 95 -8.40 -1.17 5.93
N SER A 96 -7.14 -1.16 5.47
CA SER A 96 -6.53 -2.30 4.79
C SER A 96 -6.48 -3.56 5.65
N MET A 97 -6.22 -3.42 6.95
CA MET A 97 -6.25 -4.52 7.91
C MET A 97 -7.65 -5.07 8.13
N ALA A 98 -8.65 -4.21 8.31
CA ALA A 98 -10.05 -4.61 8.51
C ALA A 98 -10.56 -5.45 7.33
N VAL A 99 -10.25 -5.00 6.11
CA VAL A 99 -10.57 -5.76 4.88
C VAL A 99 -9.82 -7.09 4.84
N GLY A 100 -8.52 -7.11 5.17
CA GLY A 100 -7.72 -8.33 5.19
C GLY A 100 -8.24 -9.37 6.19
N ALA A 101 -8.63 -8.92 7.39
CA ALA A 101 -9.22 -9.78 8.41
C ALA A 101 -10.56 -10.37 7.95
N ALA A 102 -11.43 -9.57 7.31
CA ALA A 102 -12.70 -10.03 6.78
C ALA A 102 -12.55 -11.01 5.61
N LEU A 103 -11.45 -10.91 4.84
CA LEU A 103 -11.06 -11.89 3.81
C LEU A 103 -10.46 -13.18 4.40
N GLY A 104 -10.22 -13.23 5.72
CA GLY A 104 -9.65 -14.39 6.39
C GLY A 104 -8.13 -14.50 6.27
N TYR A 105 -7.43 -13.43 5.88
CA TYR A 105 -5.98 -13.45 5.80
C TYR A 105 -5.34 -13.39 7.18
N LYS A 106 -4.42 -14.33 7.41
CA LYS A 106 -3.49 -14.25 8.55
C LYS A 106 -2.32 -13.39 8.14
N LEU A 107 -2.17 -12.21 8.75
CA LEU A 107 -1.05 -11.33 8.46
C LEU A 107 0.27 -12.02 8.85
N GLU A 108 1.29 -11.84 8.02
CA GLU A 108 2.67 -12.26 8.31
C GLU A 108 3.49 -11.09 8.85
N PRO A 109 4.56 -11.33 9.63
CA PRO A 109 5.52 -10.31 10.02
C PRO A 109 6.18 -9.68 8.79
N VAL A 110 6.24 -8.35 8.71
CA VAL A 110 6.97 -7.65 7.64
C VAL A 110 7.73 -6.47 8.25
N PHE A 111 8.97 -6.26 7.80
CA PHE A 111 9.85 -5.16 8.21
C PHE A 111 10.21 -5.12 9.70
N GLY A 112 10.32 -6.30 10.34
CA GLY A 112 10.74 -6.41 11.74
C GLY A 112 9.62 -6.20 12.76
N LEU A 113 8.36 -6.13 12.31
CA LEU A 113 7.17 -6.11 13.16
C LEU A 113 6.40 -7.41 13.01
N SER A 114 5.96 -7.97 14.14
CA SER A 114 5.14 -9.17 14.15
C SER A 114 3.72 -8.89 13.67
N ALA A 115 3.04 -9.95 13.21
CA ALA A 115 1.62 -9.87 12.86
C ALA A 115 0.74 -9.46 14.05
N GLU A 116 1.12 -9.84 15.27
CA GLU A 116 0.47 -9.46 16.52
C GLU A 116 0.67 -7.98 16.84
N GLU A 117 1.89 -7.45 16.60
CA GLU A 117 2.17 -6.02 16.72
C GLU A 117 1.36 -5.18 15.73
N PHE A 118 0.97 -5.73 14.58
CA PHE A 118 0.02 -5.11 13.65
C PHE A 118 -1.43 -5.25 14.14
N ALA A 119 -1.88 -6.46 14.50
CA ALA A 119 -3.28 -6.72 14.85
C ALA A 119 -3.75 -6.01 16.12
N GLU A 120 -2.86 -5.84 17.10
CA GLU A 120 -3.12 -5.13 18.37
C GLU A 120 -2.53 -3.71 18.38
N ALA A 121 -2.06 -3.22 17.22
CA ALA A 121 -1.34 -1.96 17.12
C ALA A 121 -2.21 -0.77 17.56
N ASN A 122 -1.77 -0.09 18.62
CA ASN A 122 -2.18 1.29 18.83
C ASN A 122 -1.52 2.20 17.77
N ASP A 123 -2.00 3.44 17.64
CA ASP A 123 -1.49 4.41 16.64
C ASP A 123 0.03 4.54 16.70
N ALA A 124 0.63 4.49 17.89
CA ALA A 124 2.06 4.65 18.08
C ALA A 124 2.87 3.50 17.48
N THR A 125 2.38 2.26 17.55
CA THR A 125 3.04 1.10 16.93
C THR A 125 3.02 1.19 15.41
N LEU A 126 1.88 1.58 14.82
CA LEU A 126 1.78 1.77 13.35
C LEU A 126 2.61 2.96 12.86
N ILE A 127 2.70 4.04 13.64
CA ILE A 127 3.57 5.17 13.33
C ILE A 127 5.03 4.72 13.37
N LYS A 128 5.46 4.00 14.41
CA LYS A 128 6.82 3.49 14.52
C LYS A 128 7.16 2.53 13.38
N ALA A 129 6.20 1.70 12.95
CA ALA A 129 6.33 0.85 11.76
C ALA A 129 6.64 1.66 10.51
N MET A 130 5.83 2.69 10.27
CA MET A 130 5.95 3.58 9.14
C MET A 130 7.28 4.36 9.16
N GLU A 131 7.71 4.84 10.32
CA GLU A 131 8.98 5.55 10.49
C GLU A 131 10.18 4.64 10.28
N THR A 132 10.13 3.41 10.81
CA THR A 132 11.14 2.38 10.58
C THR A 132 11.24 2.09 9.08
N LEU A 133 10.11 1.89 8.41
CA LEU A 133 10.05 1.69 6.96
C LEU A 133 10.71 2.83 6.17
N GLN A 134 10.37 4.07 6.50
CA GLN A 134 10.95 5.24 5.83
C GLN A 134 12.44 5.38 6.08
N ALA A 135 12.91 5.11 7.30
CA ALA A 135 14.33 5.17 7.64
C ALA A 135 15.20 4.22 6.79
N HIS A 136 14.66 3.07 6.37
CA HIS A 136 15.37 2.12 5.50
C HIS A 136 15.48 2.58 4.04
N THR A 137 14.68 3.56 3.61
CA THR A 137 14.63 4.02 2.20
C THR A 137 15.55 5.20 1.90
N GLY A 138 16.03 5.92 2.92
CA GLY A 138 16.95 7.07 2.79
C GLY A 138 16.25 8.42 2.55
N GLU A 139 16.98 9.52 2.79
CA GLU A 139 16.45 10.90 2.75
C GLU A 139 15.93 11.34 1.38
N GLU A 140 16.61 10.88 0.33
CA GLU A 140 16.30 11.22 -1.06
C GLU A 140 15.24 10.30 -1.69
N SER A 141 14.61 9.42 -0.91
CA SER A 141 13.64 8.46 -1.42
C SER A 141 12.35 9.13 -1.88
N VAL A 142 11.87 8.71 -3.04
CA VAL A 142 10.54 9.03 -3.57
C VAL A 142 9.75 7.74 -3.79
N THR A 143 8.43 7.82 -3.69
CA THR A 143 7.56 6.66 -3.90
C THR A 143 7.44 6.31 -5.40
N ALA A 144 7.03 5.06 -5.68
CA ALA A 144 6.86 4.62 -7.08
C ALA A 144 5.88 5.47 -7.91
N PRO A 145 4.70 5.91 -7.38
CA PRO A 145 3.80 6.80 -8.11
C PRO A 145 4.46 8.10 -8.58
N ILE A 146 5.30 8.70 -7.74
CA ILE A 146 6.04 9.93 -8.08
C ILE A 146 7.08 9.64 -9.19
N HIS A 147 7.77 8.50 -9.11
CA HIS A 147 8.66 8.08 -10.18
C HIS A 147 7.96 7.82 -11.51
N ASP A 148 6.72 7.32 -11.47
CA ASP A 148 5.92 7.08 -12.67
C ASP A 148 5.44 8.39 -13.28
N ASP A 149 4.93 9.31 -12.45
CA ASP A 149 4.50 10.64 -12.86
C ASP A 149 5.62 11.44 -13.55
N VAL A 150 6.82 11.50 -12.93
CA VAL A 150 8.00 12.16 -13.51
C VAL A 150 8.38 11.58 -14.88
N LYS A 151 8.04 10.32 -15.15
CA LYS A 151 8.29 9.64 -16.43
C LYS A 151 7.10 9.70 -17.39
N GLY A 152 6.02 10.39 -17.03
CA GLY A 152 4.77 10.42 -17.79
C GLY A 152 4.05 9.07 -17.86
N ARG A 153 4.27 8.20 -16.86
CA ARG A 153 3.59 6.90 -16.73
C ARG A 153 2.44 7.01 -15.74
N LYS A 154 1.42 6.18 -15.94
CA LYS A 154 0.35 6.03 -14.96
C LYS A 154 0.85 5.26 -13.75
N SER A 155 0.45 5.69 -12.56
CA SER A 155 0.69 4.95 -11.32
C SER A 155 -0.19 3.68 -11.28
N GLU A 156 0.20 2.73 -10.43
CA GLU A 156 -0.57 1.51 -10.16
C GLU A 156 -1.31 1.56 -8.80
N MET A 157 -1.61 2.75 -8.27
CA MET A 157 -2.26 2.89 -6.96
C MET A 157 -3.68 2.29 -6.92
N ASN A 158 -4.33 2.14 -8.08
CA ASN A 158 -5.57 1.38 -8.22
C ASN A 158 -5.42 -0.12 -7.86
N LEU A 159 -4.21 -0.69 -8.00
CA LEU A 159 -3.90 -2.06 -7.57
C LEU A 159 -3.44 -2.13 -6.11
N ILE A 160 -3.24 -0.99 -5.45
CA ILE A 160 -2.82 -0.87 -4.06
C ILE A 160 -4.01 -0.42 -3.21
N ASN A 161 -4.26 0.88 -3.12
CA ASN A 161 -5.38 1.44 -2.37
C ASN A 161 -6.71 1.12 -3.04
N GLY A 162 -6.74 1.07 -4.38
CA GLY A 162 -7.95 0.74 -5.13
C GLY A 162 -8.41 -0.70 -4.92
N LEU A 163 -7.47 -1.62 -4.70
CA LEU A 163 -7.80 -3.01 -4.36
C LEU A 163 -8.48 -3.10 -2.98
N VAL A 164 -7.94 -2.37 -1.99
CA VAL A 164 -8.55 -2.28 -0.65
C VAL A 164 -9.95 -1.64 -0.74
N ALA A 165 -10.08 -0.55 -1.50
CA ALA A 165 -11.35 0.13 -1.72
C ALA A 165 -12.41 -0.79 -2.35
N ALA A 166 -12.04 -1.52 -3.41
CA ALA A 166 -12.92 -2.45 -4.08
C ALA A 166 -13.34 -3.61 -3.16
N LYS A 167 -12.40 -4.19 -2.42
CA LYS A 167 -12.70 -5.29 -1.49
C LYS A 167 -13.51 -4.84 -0.27
N GLY A 168 -13.27 -3.64 0.25
CA GLY A 168 -14.11 -3.04 1.28
C GLY A 168 -15.55 -2.91 0.82
N ALA A 169 -15.78 -2.38 -0.39
CA ALA A 169 -17.11 -2.28 -0.97
C ALA A 169 -17.79 -3.65 -1.19
N GLU A 170 -17.05 -4.67 -1.63
CA GLU A 170 -17.57 -6.05 -1.78
C GLU A 170 -18.02 -6.66 -0.43
N LEU A 171 -17.38 -6.27 0.67
CA LEU A 171 -17.58 -6.81 2.01
C LEU A 171 -18.44 -5.92 2.92
N ASP A 172 -18.95 -4.80 2.40
CA ASP A 172 -19.68 -3.77 3.17
C ASP A 172 -18.85 -3.19 4.35
N ILE A 173 -17.54 -3.01 4.12
CA ILE A 173 -16.60 -2.39 5.05
C ILE A 173 -16.25 -1.00 4.55
N GLU A 174 -16.50 0.00 5.38
CA GLU A 174 -16.20 1.39 5.06
C GLU A 174 -14.67 1.63 5.04
N VAL A 175 -14.17 2.12 3.89
CA VAL A 175 -12.73 2.35 3.62
C VAL A 175 -12.52 3.72 2.97
N ILE A 176 -12.93 4.77 3.68
CA ILE A 176 -12.97 6.16 3.19
C ILE A 176 -11.58 6.63 2.71
N CYS A 177 -10.53 6.37 3.49
CA CYS A 177 -9.19 6.86 3.18
C CYS A 177 -8.62 6.19 1.92
N ASN A 178 -8.73 4.86 1.82
CA ASN A 178 -8.25 4.13 0.64
C ASN A 178 -9.05 4.49 -0.61
N ALA A 179 -10.37 4.69 -0.49
CA ALA A 179 -11.21 5.17 -1.58
C ALA A 179 -10.80 6.57 -2.04
N ALA A 180 -10.54 7.50 -1.11
CA ALA A 180 -10.13 8.86 -1.45
C ALA A 180 -8.76 8.91 -2.13
N VAL A 181 -7.76 8.15 -1.64
CA VAL A 181 -6.45 8.01 -2.32
C VAL A 181 -6.63 7.50 -3.75
N THR A 182 -7.46 6.47 -3.93
CA THR A 182 -7.72 5.86 -5.24
C THR A 182 -8.34 6.86 -6.21
N GLU A 183 -9.27 7.69 -5.74
CA GLU A 183 -9.93 8.68 -6.57
C GLU A 183 -8.99 9.82 -6.97
N ILE A 184 -8.18 10.35 -6.05
CA ILE A 184 -7.20 11.40 -6.40
C ILE A 184 -6.16 10.85 -7.38
N ASP A 185 -5.68 9.62 -7.18
CA ASP A 185 -4.74 8.99 -8.11
C ASP A 185 -5.35 8.80 -9.51
N ARG A 186 -6.63 8.42 -9.60
CA ARG A 186 -7.35 8.33 -10.87
C ARG A 186 -7.34 9.69 -11.60
N GLN A 187 -7.65 10.78 -10.88
CA GLN A 187 -7.66 12.13 -11.44
C GLN A 187 -6.27 12.53 -11.98
N ILE A 188 -5.20 12.21 -11.25
CA ILE A 188 -3.81 12.43 -11.71
C ILE A 188 -3.53 11.61 -12.98
N ASN A 189 -3.84 10.32 -12.96
CA ASN A 189 -3.63 9.40 -14.09
C ASN A 189 -4.44 9.74 -15.35
N GLU A 190 -5.51 10.51 -15.21
CA GLU A 190 -6.34 11.01 -16.32
C GLU A 190 -5.95 12.43 -16.74
N GLY A 191 -5.02 13.08 -16.04
CA GLY A 191 -4.62 14.46 -16.29
C GLY A 191 -5.70 15.49 -15.94
N GLU A 192 -6.63 15.12 -15.06
CA GLU A 192 -7.65 16.04 -14.54
C GLU A 192 -7.05 17.03 -13.53
N ILE A 193 -6.08 16.55 -12.74
CA ILE A 193 -5.26 17.35 -11.83
C ILE A 193 -3.79 16.96 -11.97
N GLU A 194 -2.89 17.88 -11.63
CA GLU A 194 -1.46 17.61 -11.59
C GLU A 194 -1.05 16.96 -10.25
N MET A 195 0.06 16.21 -10.25
CA MET A 195 0.67 15.75 -9.02
C MET A 195 1.33 16.93 -8.29
N ASP A 196 0.70 17.39 -7.21
CA ASP A 196 1.09 18.62 -6.51
C ASP A 196 0.95 18.47 -4.98
N PRO A 197 1.79 19.15 -4.17
CA PRO A 197 1.70 19.07 -2.70
C PRO A 197 0.33 19.43 -2.12
N SER A 198 -0.46 20.27 -2.80
CA SER A 198 -1.82 20.63 -2.40
C SER A 198 -2.80 19.46 -2.41
N ASN A 199 -2.50 18.37 -3.14
CA ASN A 199 -3.32 17.16 -3.15
C ASN A 199 -3.42 16.50 -1.77
N PHE A 200 -2.47 16.74 -0.86
CA PHE A 200 -2.61 16.31 0.52
C PHE A 200 -3.73 17.07 1.26
N GLY A 201 -3.92 18.35 0.95
CA GLY A 201 -5.04 19.15 1.44
C GLY A 201 -6.38 18.65 0.89
N LEU A 202 -6.43 18.31 -0.39
CA LEU A 202 -7.58 17.67 -1.03
C LEU A 202 -7.92 16.33 -0.39
N LEU A 203 -6.91 15.47 -0.17
CA LEU A 203 -7.10 14.19 0.49
C LEU A 203 -7.70 14.36 1.90
N LYS A 204 -7.18 15.32 2.69
CA LYS A 204 -7.73 15.64 4.01
C LYS A 204 -9.18 16.13 3.96
N SER A 205 -9.57 16.88 2.93
CA SER A 205 -10.95 17.37 2.80
C SER A 205 -11.92 16.24 2.43
N MET A 206 -11.49 15.30 1.57
CA MET A 206 -12.30 14.15 1.15
C MET A 206 -12.58 13.16 2.29
N VAL A 207 -11.63 12.96 3.20
CA VAL A 207 -11.75 11.93 4.26
C VAL A 207 -12.40 12.42 5.56
N GLY A 208 -12.84 13.69 5.61
CA GLY A 208 -13.41 14.30 6.81
C GLY A 208 -12.36 14.53 7.91
N SER A 209 -12.29 15.76 8.40
CA SER A 209 -11.26 16.33 9.27
C SER A 209 -10.69 15.37 10.33
N ILE A 210 -9.43 14.96 10.16
CA ILE A 210 -8.56 14.72 11.31
C ILE A 210 -8.59 16.02 12.11
N PRO A 211 -8.93 16.04 13.42
CA PRO A 211 -8.90 17.28 14.16
C PRO A 211 -7.50 17.88 14.01
N ASN A 212 -7.41 19.11 13.51
CA ASN A 212 -6.22 19.93 13.70
C ASN A 212 -6.06 20.06 15.22
N ARG A 213 -5.36 19.12 15.87
CA ARG A 213 -4.99 19.29 17.27
C ARG A 213 -3.94 20.38 17.27
N VAL A 214 -4.41 21.56 17.64
CA VAL A 214 -3.64 22.75 17.99
C VAL A 214 -2.68 22.42 19.12
#